data_AF-F9ES67-F1
#
_entry.id   AF-F9ES67-F1
#
_cell.length_a   1.000
_cell.length_b   1.000
_cell.length_c   1.000
_cell.angle_alpha   90.00
_cell.angle_beta   90.00
_cell.angle_gamma   90.00
#
_symmetry.space_group_name_H-M   'P 1'
#
loop_
_entity.id
_entity.type
_entity.pdbx_description
1 polymer ?
#
loop_
_entity_poly.entity_id
_entity_poly.type
_entity_poly.pdbx_seq_one_letter_code
_entity_poly.pdbx_strand_id
1 'polypeptide(L)'
;PAAIRCATVHRQSAQGTLGVPAVSPESTVPPLHLLVLPSDHPRVIPVGWTDLVASFDSCRANDNGPAITGITLDSRQVRPGDLYVGLHGLHAHGASFAASAVESGAVAVLTDEDGAILAAEAGVPIIVVDDPRAAMAVAAAKVFGHPSDAMTMFGITGTNGKTTTAFLV
;
A
#
# COMPACT_ATOMS: atom_id res chain seq x y z
N PRO A 1 4.15 27.24 -13.01
CA PRO A 1 4.75 25.98 -13.54
C PRO A 1 4.82 24.90 -12.45
N ALA A 2 4.05 23.82 -12.43
CA ALA A 2 2.87 23.37 -13.16
C ALA A 2 2.13 22.47 -12.14
N ALA A 3 0.83 22.68 -11.93
CA ALA A 3 0.01 21.89 -11.01
C ALA A 3 -0.39 20.57 -11.69
N ILE A 4 0.08 19.43 -11.18
CA ILE A 4 -0.35 18.11 -11.64
C ILE A 4 -1.63 17.76 -10.87
N ARG A 5 -2.75 17.78 -11.60
CA ARG A 5 -4.08 17.45 -11.11
C ARG A 5 -4.25 15.94 -11.07
N CYS A 6 -4.71 15.44 -9.94
CA CYS A 6 -5.30 14.11 -9.79
C CYS A 6 -6.46 13.97 -10.79
N ALA A 7 -6.36 13.02 -11.72
CA ALA A 7 -7.36 12.83 -12.76
C ALA A 7 -8.55 12.04 -12.21
N THR A 8 -9.60 12.76 -11.82
CA THR A 8 -10.94 12.21 -11.60
C THR A 8 -11.51 11.71 -12.93
N VAL A 9 -11.69 10.40 -13.09
CA VAL A 9 -12.38 9.83 -14.27
C VAL A 9 -13.89 9.98 -14.07
N HIS A 10 -14.47 11.00 -14.70
CA HIS A 10 -15.90 11.11 -14.95
C HIS A 10 -16.29 10.15 -16.08
N ARG A 11 -17.13 9.13 -15.78
CA ARG A 11 -17.80 8.35 -16.83
C ARG A 11 -18.83 9.25 -17.55
N GLN A 12 -18.69 9.40 -18.86
CA GLN A 12 -19.79 9.84 -19.74
C GLN A 12 -20.15 8.73 -20.72
N SER A 13 -21.46 8.61 -20.89
CA SER A 13 -22.22 7.54 -21.55
C SER A 13 -22.20 7.67 -23.07
N ALA A 14 -22.05 6.56 -23.79
CA ALA A 14 -22.40 6.45 -25.20
C ALA A 14 -23.19 5.15 -25.43
N GLN A 15 -24.38 5.32 -25.98
CA GLN A 15 -25.40 4.29 -26.21
C GLN A 15 -25.03 3.39 -27.41
N GLY A 16 -25.24 2.09 -27.27
CA GLY A 16 -25.16 1.10 -28.34
C GLY A 16 -25.86 -0.20 -27.93
N THR A 17 -27.06 -0.40 -28.46
CA THR A 17 -28.07 -1.40 -28.09
C THR A 17 -27.75 -2.80 -28.64
N LEU A 18 -27.76 -3.84 -27.79
CA LEU A 18 -28.27 -5.20 -28.09
C LEU A 18 -28.21 -6.12 -26.84
N GLY A 19 -29.36 -6.24 -26.15
CA GLY A 19 -29.94 -7.54 -25.75
C GLY A 19 -29.40 -8.36 -24.54
N VAL A 20 -29.94 -8.09 -23.32
CA VAL A 20 -30.51 -9.00 -22.27
C VAL A 20 -29.61 -10.13 -21.65
N PRO A 21 -29.73 -10.53 -20.34
CA PRO A 21 -30.70 -10.15 -19.30
C PRO A 21 -30.14 -9.47 -18.04
N ALA A 22 -31.09 -8.91 -17.30
CA ALA A 22 -30.97 -8.26 -16.01
C ALA A 22 -30.32 -9.14 -14.93
N VAL A 23 -29.37 -8.54 -14.20
CA VAL A 23 -29.01 -8.94 -12.83
C VAL A 23 -29.28 -7.71 -11.96
N SER A 24 -30.20 -7.88 -11.01
CA SER A 24 -30.67 -6.85 -10.07
C SER A 24 -29.53 -6.24 -9.24
N PRO A 25 -29.67 -4.98 -8.78
CA PRO A 25 -28.69 -4.32 -7.92
C PRO A 25 -29.02 -4.59 -6.45
N GLU A 26 -28.54 -5.71 -5.90
CA GLU A 26 -28.60 -5.92 -4.46
C GLU A 26 -27.43 -6.79 -4.01
N SER A 27 -26.27 -6.17 -3.87
CA SER A 27 -25.19 -6.70 -3.02
C SER A 27 -24.90 -5.63 -1.98
N THR A 28 -25.75 -5.63 -0.96
CA THR A 28 -25.51 -4.99 0.32
C THR A 28 -24.23 -5.58 0.89
N VAL A 29 -23.11 -4.88 0.71
CA VAL A 29 -21.89 -5.12 1.49
C VAL A 29 -22.30 -4.97 2.96
N PRO A 30 -22.26 -6.02 3.79
CA PRO A 30 -22.60 -5.88 5.19
C PRO A 30 -21.60 -4.93 5.85
N PRO A 31 -22.04 -4.09 6.81
CA PRO A 31 -21.12 -3.24 7.55
C PRO A 31 -20.18 -4.17 8.31
N LEU A 32 -18.92 -4.24 7.87
CA LEU A 32 -17.85 -4.82 8.67
C LEU A 32 -17.78 -3.97 9.94
N HIS A 33 -18.44 -4.47 10.98
CA HIS A 33 -18.23 -4.05 12.35
C HIS A 33 -16.71 -3.99 12.54
N LEU A 34 -16.23 -2.79 12.84
CA LEU A 34 -14.86 -2.45 13.15
C LEU A 34 -14.43 -3.20 14.42
N LEU A 35 -14.23 -4.51 14.31
CA LEU A 35 -13.52 -5.30 15.30
C LEU A 35 -12.06 -4.88 15.13
N VAL A 36 -11.69 -3.79 15.79
CA VAL A 36 -10.29 -3.43 16.01
C VAL A 36 -9.70 -4.56 16.84
N LEU A 37 -9.22 -5.60 16.16
CA LEU A 37 -8.40 -6.62 16.79
C LEU A 37 -7.18 -5.88 17.36
N PRO A 38 -6.78 -6.15 18.61
CA PRO A 38 -5.62 -5.51 19.21
C PRO A 38 -4.39 -6.02 18.46
N SER A 39 -3.98 -5.27 17.43
CA SER A 39 -2.78 -5.58 16.67
C SER A 39 -1.58 -5.36 17.59
N ASP A 40 -0.78 -6.40 17.79
CA ASP A 40 0.45 -6.42 18.60
C ASP A 40 1.60 -5.63 17.91
N HIS A 41 1.24 -4.55 17.19
CA HIS A 41 2.17 -3.61 16.63
C HIS A 41 2.78 -2.76 17.75
N PRO A 42 4.06 -2.41 17.66
CA PRO A 42 4.68 -1.46 18.60
C PRO A 42 3.92 -0.14 18.54
N ARG A 43 2.98 0.12 19.47
CA ARG A 43 2.06 1.29 19.54
C ARG A 43 2.27 2.32 18.42
N VAL A 44 1.76 1.99 17.23
CA VAL A 44 1.84 2.86 16.05
C VAL A 44 0.55 3.66 16.01
N ILE A 45 0.64 4.96 15.75
CA ILE A 45 -0.55 5.78 15.52
C ILE A 45 -1.08 5.39 14.13
N PRO A 46 -2.34 4.94 13.99
CA PRO A 46 -2.88 4.59 12.69
C PRO A 46 -2.82 5.78 11.73
N VAL A 47 -2.25 5.58 10.55
CA VAL A 47 -2.22 6.60 9.49
C VAL A 47 -3.49 6.52 8.68
N GLY A 48 -4.17 7.66 8.50
CA GLY A 48 -5.38 7.74 7.69
C GLY A 48 -5.07 7.52 6.21
N TRP A 49 -5.97 6.84 5.51
CA TRP A 49 -5.83 6.54 4.07
C TRP A 49 -5.52 7.78 3.22
N THR A 50 -6.34 8.82 3.34
CA THR A 50 -6.19 10.06 2.57
C THR A 50 -4.86 10.74 2.84
N ASP A 51 -4.41 10.71 4.10
CA ASP A 51 -3.15 11.30 4.51
C ASP A 51 -1.95 10.50 3.96
N LEU A 52 -2.05 9.17 3.92
CA LEU A 52 -1.04 8.33 3.29
C LEU A 52 -0.96 8.59 1.79
N VAL A 53 -2.09 8.54 1.08
CA VAL A 53 -2.16 8.75 -0.38
C VAL A 53 -1.66 10.14 -0.78
N ALA A 54 -1.95 11.16 0.02
CA ALA A 54 -1.46 12.52 -0.19
C ALA A 54 0.07 12.68 -0.03
N SER A 55 0.76 11.66 0.50
CA SER A 55 2.22 11.67 0.67
C SER A 55 2.97 11.21 -0.59
N PHE A 56 2.27 10.72 -1.61
CA PHE A 56 2.88 10.27 -2.86
C PHE A 56 2.74 11.34 -3.95
N ASP A 57 3.82 11.65 -4.65
CA ASP A 57 3.85 12.68 -5.70
C ASP A 57 3.01 12.30 -6.93
N SER A 58 3.04 11.02 -7.33
CA SER A 58 2.22 10.45 -8.40
C SER A 58 1.66 9.10 -7.96
N CYS A 59 0.34 9.04 -7.76
CA CYS A 59 -0.33 7.79 -7.46
C CYS A 59 -1.75 7.73 -8.04
N ARG A 60 -2.24 6.51 -8.23
CA ARG A 60 -3.65 6.20 -8.49
C ARG A 60 -4.14 5.29 -7.36
N ALA A 61 -5.09 5.78 -6.59
CA ALA A 61 -5.68 5.06 -5.47
C ALA A 61 -7.18 5.37 -5.38
N ASN A 62 -7.91 4.56 -4.62
CA ASN A 62 -9.32 4.84 -4.30
C ASN A 62 -9.44 6.07 -3.40
N ASP A 63 -10.57 6.79 -3.47
CA ASP A 63 -10.80 8.01 -2.67
C ASP A 63 -10.82 7.73 -1.15
N ASN A 64 -11.33 6.54 -0.77
CA ASN A 64 -11.44 6.11 0.61
C ASN A 64 -10.80 4.72 0.80
N GLY A 65 -10.22 4.51 1.97
CA GLY A 65 -9.65 3.24 2.37
C GLY A 65 -9.44 3.14 3.88
N PRO A 66 -9.01 1.98 4.36
CA PRO A 66 -8.82 1.72 5.78
C PRO A 66 -7.61 2.49 6.35
N ALA A 67 -7.60 2.66 7.67
CA ALA A 67 -6.43 3.16 8.37
C ALA A 67 -5.31 2.10 8.34
N ILE A 68 -4.07 2.56 8.20
CA ILE A 68 -2.88 1.71 8.09
C ILE A 68 -2.09 1.76 9.40
N THR A 69 -1.77 0.60 9.97
CA THR A 69 -1.03 0.49 11.25
C THR A 69 0.37 -0.07 11.10
N GLY A 70 0.71 -0.58 9.92
CA GLY A 70 2.02 -1.12 9.61
C GLY A 70 2.21 -1.27 8.10
N ILE A 71 3.41 -1.66 7.70
CA ILE A 71 3.77 -1.85 6.30
C ILE A 71 4.77 -3.00 6.19
N THR A 72 4.59 -3.85 5.18
CA THR A 72 5.54 -4.94 4.90
C THR A 72 5.55 -5.27 3.42
N LEU A 73 6.70 -5.76 2.95
CA LEU A 73 6.88 -6.30 1.60
C LEU A 73 6.93 -7.84 1.55
N ASP A 74 6.91 -8.49 2.73
CA ASP A 74 6.91 -9.94 2.85
C ASP A 74 5.52 -10.40 3.31
N SER A 75 4.81 -11.11 2.42
CA SER A 75 3.44 -11.58 2.65
C SER A 75 3.35 -12.48 3.89
N ARG A 76 4.44 -13.16 4.27
CA ARG A 76 4.51 -14.04 5.44
C ARG A 76 4.62 -13.30 6.77
N GLN A 77 4.96 -12.01 6.72
CA GLN A 77 5.09 -11.15 7.91
C GLN A 77 3.93 -10.16 8.04
N VAL A 78 2.94 -10.24 7.15
CA VAL A 78 1.74 -9.41 7.21
C VAL A 78 1.00 -9.65 8.51
N ARG A 79 0.54 -8.54 9.10
CA ARG A 79 -0.33 -8.52 10.26
C ARG A 79 -1.63 -7.77 9.92
N PRO A 80 -2.71 -8.00 10.69
CA PRO A 80 -3.95 -7.26 10.54
C PRO A 80 -3.75 -5.74 10.64
N GLY A 81 -4.10 -5.03 9.58
CA GLY A 81 -3.95 -3.57 9.48
C GLY A 81 -2.74 -3.10 8.68
N ASP A 82 -1.93 -4.03 8.14
CA ASP A 82 -0.76 -3.70 7.33
C ASP A 82 -1.10 -3.29 5.91
N LEU A 83 -0.29 -2.38 5.38
CA LEU A 83 -0.12 -2.14 3.96
C LEU A 83 0.89 -3.15 3.39
N TYR A 84 0.44 -4.00 2.47
CA TYR A 84 1.35 -4.91 1.76
C TYR A 84 1.98 -4.21 0.55
N VAL A 85 3.29 -4.37 0.34
CA VAL A 85 4.02 -3.75 -0.76
C VAL A 85 4.44 -4.80 -1.78
N GLY A 86 3.82 -4.78 -2.95
CA GLY A 86 4.18 -5.61 -4.08
C GLY A 86 5.25 -4.92 -4.94
N LEU A 87 6.52 -5.29 -4.76
CA LEU A 87 7.61 -4.77 -5.58
C LEU A 87 7.94 -5.69 -6.76
N HIS A 88 8.39 -5.11 -7.87
CA HIS A 88 9.06 -5.87 -8.92
C HIS A 88 10.39 -6.45 -8.41
N GLY A 89 10.51 -7.78 -8.36
CA GLY A 89 11.70 -8.50 -7.93
C GLY A 89 12.53 -9.05 -9.09
N LEU A 90 13.69 -9.64 -8.80
CA LEU A 90 14.57 -10.26 -9.80
C LEU A 90 13.97 -11.54 -10.44
N HIS A 91 13.16 -12.26 -9.67
CA HIS A 91 12.63 -13.57 -10.06
C HIS A 91 11.11 -13.60 -10.25
N ALA A 92 10.38 -12.73 -9.53
CA ALA A 92 8.94 -12.67 -9.56
C ALA A 92 8.46 -11.30 -9.09
N HIS A 93 7.22 -10.96 -9.44
CA HIS A 93 6.54 -9.78 -8.95
C HIS A 93 5.92 -10.03 -7.57
N GLY A 94 6.21 -9.18 -6.59
CA GLY A 94 5.68 -9.32 -5.22
C GLY A 94 4.15 -9.23 -5.14
N ALA A 95 3.53 -8.50 -6.07
CA ALA A 95 2.07 -8.39 -6.15
C ALA A 95 1.36 -9.73 -6.46
N SER A 96 2.05 -10.73 -7.01
CA SER A 96 1.47 -12.08 -7.17
C SER A 96 1.10 -12.74 -5.84
N PHE A 97 1.66 -12.27 -4.72
CA PHE A 97 1.34 -12.75 -3.38
C PHE A 97 0.31 -11.88 -2.65
N ALA A 98 -0.32 -10.92 -3.33
CA ALA A 98 -1.30 -10.01 -2.73
C ALA A 98 -2.48 -10.76 -2.10
N ALA A 99 -3.00 -11.81 -2.75
CA ALA A 99 -4.09 -12.61 -2.20
C ALA A 99 -3.71 -13.23 -0.83
N SER A 100 -2.52 -13.83 -0.74
CA SER A 100 -2.01 -14.40 0.52
C SER A 100 -1.75 -13.34 1.60
N ALA A 101 -1.30 -12.15 1.21
CA ALA A 101 -1.15 -11.02 2.12
C ALA A 101 -2.52 -10.58 2.69
N VAL A 102 -3.56 -10.48 1.84
CA VAL A 102 -4.91 -10.13 2.28
C VAL A 102 -5.48 -11.19 3.23
N GLU A 103 -5.30 -12.48 2.92
CA GLU A 103 -5.68 -13.57 3.83
C GLU A 103 -5.01 -13.46 5.21
N SER A 104 -3.79 -12.91 5.25
CA SER A 104 -3.03 -12.68 6.48
C SER A 104 -3.42 -11.38 7.22
N GLY A 105 -4.29 -10.56 6.63
CA GLY A 105 -4.83 -9.35 7.24
C GLY A 105 -4.34 -8.03 6.64
N ALA A 106 -3.68 -8.04 5.48
CA ALA A 106 -3.36 -6.82 4.77
C ALA A 106 -4.67 -6.10 4.38
N VAL A 107 -4.74 -4.81 4.68
CA VAL A 107 -5.95 -3.99 4.44
C VAL A 107 -5.84 -3.18 3.14
N ALA A 108 -4.66 -3.13 2.54
CA ALA A 108 -4.38 -2.47 1.27
C ALA A 108 -3.08 -3.00 0.63
N VAL A 109 -2.91 -2.72 -0.67
CA VAL A 109 -1.69 -3.08 -1.44
C VAL A 109 -1.08 -1.84 -2.09
N LEU A 110 0.23 -1.65 -1.98
CA LEU A 110 1.02 -0.66 -2.72
C LEU A 110 1.85 -1.38 -3.79
N THR A 111 1.72 -0.97 -5.05
CA THR A 111 2.40 -1.64 -6.19
C THR A 111 2.54 -0.72 -7.40
N ASP A 112 3.25 -1.17 -8.43
CA ASP A 112 3.26 -0.54 -9.76
C ASP A 112 2.08 -1.00 -10.63
N GLU A 113 2.02 -0.49 -11.86
CA GLU A 113 0.96 -0.75 -12.85
C GLU A 113 0.81 -2.25 -13.17
N ASP A 114 1.94 -2.95 -13.36
CA ASP A 114 1.94 -4.39 -13.65
C ASP A 114 1.44 -5.19 -12.46
N GLY A 115 1.87 -4.84 -11.25
CA GLY A 115 1.40 -5.49 -10.05
C GLY A 115 -0.05 -5.17 -9.69
N ALA A 116 -0.59 -4.04 -10.14
CA ALA A 116 -2.02 -3.74 -9.98
C ALA A 116 -2.90 -4.74 -10.74
N ILE A 117 -2.45 -5.21 -11.90
CA ILE A 117 -3.14 -6.27 -12.67
C ILE A 117 -3.09 -7.58 -11.90
N LEU A 118 -1.94 -7.93 -11.31
CA LEU A 118 -1.77 -9.16 -10.54
C LEU A 118 -2.57 -9.16 -9.23
N ALA A 119 -2.70 -8.00 -8.59
CA ALA A 119 -3.43 -7.84 -7.33
C ALA A 119 -4.92 -7.51 -7.53
N ALA A 120 -5.41 -7.43 -8.77
CA ALA A 120 -6.78 -6.97 -9.06
C ALA A 120 -7.87 -7.79 -8.34
N GLU A 121 -7.63 -9.08 -8.11
CA GLU A 121 -8.57 -9.99 -7.45
C GLU A 121 -8.36 -10.09 -5.94
N ALA A 122 -7.40 -9.35 -5.36
CA ALA A 122 -7.10 -9.41 -3.93
C ALA A 122 -8.21 -8.82 -3.03
N GLY A 123 -9.16 -8.07 -3.60
CA GLY A 123 -10.35 -7.60 -2.87
C GLY A 123 -10.12 -6.46 -1.87
N VAL A 124 -8.93 -5.86 -1.86
CA VAL A 124 -8.56 -4.70 -1.04
C VAL A 124 -8.20 -3.50 -1.91
N PRO A 125 -8.26 -2.26 -1.38
CA PRO A 125 -7.78 -1.08 -2.09
C PRO A 125 -6.32 -1.21 -2.54
N ILE A 126 -6.05 -0.81 -3.77
CA ILE A 126 -4.71 -0.83 -4.38
C ILE A 126 -4.25 0.61 -4.63
N ILE A 127 -3.05 0.93 -4.17
CA ILE A 127 -2.34 2.17 -4.44
C ILE A 127 -1.31 1.85 -5.52
N VAL A 128 -1.48 2.45 -6.68
CA VAL A 128 -0.59 2.29 -7.83
C VAL A 128 0.31 3.52 -7.92
N VAL A 129 1.63 3.29 -7.98
CA VAL A 129 2.65 4.34 -8.06
C VAL A 129 3.69 3.99 -9.12
N ASP A 130 4.38 5.00 -9.63
CA ASP A 130 5.43 4.80 -10.65
C ASP A 130 6.68 4.10 -10.05
N ASP A 131 7.05 4.46 -8.81
CA ASP A 131 8.16 3.83 -8.07
C ASP A 131 7.68 3.31 -6.71
N PRO A 132 7.27 2.02 -6.65
CA PRO A 132 6.83 1.39 -5.41
C PRO A 132 7.90 1.34 -4.33
N ARG A 133 9.19 1.32 -4.71
CA ARG A 133 10.30 1.25 -3.75
C ARG A 133 10.49 2.60 -3.05
N ALA A 134 10.43 3.70 -3.79
CA ALA A 134 10.47 5.04 -3.22
C ALA A 134 9.22 5.31 -2.37
N ALA A 135 8.03 4.97 -2.89
CA ALA A 135 6.78 5.15 -2.16
C ALA A 135 6.73 4.34 -0.86
N MET A 136 7.26 3.11 -0.86
CA MET A 136 7.39 2.30 0.35
C MET A 136 8.22 3.01 1.43
N ALA A 137 9.33 3.66 1.06
CA ALA A 137 10.16 4.37 2.02
C ALA A 137 9.41 5.54 2.68
N VAL A 138 8.67 6.31 1.88
CA VAL A 138 7.81 7.41 2.37
C VAL A 138 6.70 6.87 3.28
N ALA A 139 5.99 5.83 2.83
CA ALA A 139 4.93 5.21 3.59
C ALA A 139 5.42 4.64 4.93
N ALA A 140 6.56 3.94 4.94
CA ALA A 140 7.15 3.39 6.15
C ALA A 140 7.59 4.47 7.14
N ALA A 141 8.23 5.53 6.65
CA ALA A 141 8.60 6.66 7.50
C ALA A 141 7.35 7.27 8.16
N LYS A 142 6.27 7.47 7.40
CA LYS A 142 5.04 8.03 7.93
C LYS A 142 4.33 7.11 8.92
N VAL A 143 4.15 5.84 8.56
CA VAL A 143 3.52 4.83 9.41
C VAL A 143 4.27 4.70 10.74
N PHE A 144 5.60 4.64 10.72
CA PHE A 144 6.40 4.51 11.94
C PHE A 144 6.77 5.85 12.60
N GLY A 145 6.19 6.97 12.17
CA GLY A 145 6.34 8.27 12.83
C GLY A 145 7.74 8.90 12.73
N HIS A 146 8.42 8.74 11.59
CA HIS A 146 9.73 9.31 11.27
C HIS A 146 10.79 9.07 12.37
N PRO A 147 11.13 7.79 12.67
CA PRO A 147 12.06 7.46 13.76
C PRO A 147 13.45 8.07 13.58
N SER A 148 13.84 8.37 12.33
CA SER A 148 15.08 9.06 11.99
C SER A 148 15.20 10.44 12.64
N ASP A 149 14.09 11.15 12.86
CA ASP A 149 14.11 12.53 13.32
C ASP A 149 14.41 12.62 14.82
N ALA A 150 14.20 11.51 15.54
CA ALA A 150 14.47 11.37 16.97
C ALA A 150 15.83 10.72 17.26
N MET A 151 16.63 10.39 16.23
CA MET A 151 17.88 9.64 16.38
C MET A 151 19.02 10.22 15.55
N THR A 152 20.22 10.31 16.12
CA THR A 152 21.43 10.58 15.34
C THR A 152 21.76 9.35 14.49
N MET A 153 21.73 9.47 13.18
CA MET A 153 21.94 8.36 12.24
C MET A 153 23.30 8.42 11.55
N PHE A 154 24.06 7.32 11.61
CA PHE A 154 25.34 7.16 10.91
C PHE A 154 25.19 6.16 9.76
N GLY A 155 25.38 6.63 8.52
CA GLY A 155 25.37 5.78 7.33
C GLY A 155 26.78 5.30 6.97
N ILE A 156 27.06 4.01 7.12
CA ILE A 156 28.36 3.42 6.75
C ILE A 156 28.21 2.63 5.45
N THR A 157 28.90 3.07 4.40
CA THR A 157 28.95 2.42 3.08
C THR A 157 30.39 2.08 2.68
N GLY A 158 30.55 1.20 1.69
CA GLY A 158 31.86 0.76 1.18
C GLY A 158 31.94 -0.75 0.98
N THR A 159 32.84 -1.22 0.11
CA THR A 159 32.94 -2.66 -0.22
C THR A 159 33.38 -3.49 0.98
N ASN A 160 34.29 -2.95 1.80
CA ASN A 160 34.84 -3.58 3.00
C ASN A 160 34.66 -2.69 4.23
N GLY A 161 34.69 -3.27 5.43
CA GLY A 161 34.75 -2.54 6.69
C GLY A 161 33.41 -2.00 7.23
N LYS A 162 32.29 -2.08 6.48
CA LYS A 162 30.97 -1.60 6.95
C LYS A 162 30.58 -2.13 8.33
N THR A 163 30.65 -3.45 8.49
CA THR A 163 30.31 -4.13 9.74
C THR A 163 31.29 -3.76 10.84
N THR A 164 32.60 -3.85 10.58
CA THR A 164 33.63 -3.55 11.57
C THR A 164 33.53 -2.12 12.09
N THR A 165 33.36 -1.14 11.19
CA THR A 165 33.19 0.25 11.59
C THR A 165 31.90 0.43 12.40
N ALA A 166 30.78 -0.19 11.99
CA ALA A 166 29.50 -0.09 12.71
C ALA A 166 29.53 -0.64 14.14
N PHE A 167 30.44 -1.56 14.47
CA PHE A 167 30.63 -2.07 15.83
C PHE A 167 31.54 -1.17 16.71
N LEU A 168 32.28 -0.25 16.10
CA LEU A 168 33.30 0.55 16.77
C LEU A 168 32.87 2.00 17.03
N VAL A 169 31.95 2.53 16.22
CA VAL A 169 31.25 3.81 16.48
C VAL A 169 30.10 3.62 17.47
#